data_AF-A0A2D5BMY1-F1
#
_entry.id   AF-A0A2D5BMY1-F1
#
_cell.length_a   1.000
_cell.length_b   1.000
_cell.length_c   1.000
_cell.angle_alpha   90.00
_cell.angle_beta   90.00
_cell.angle_gamma   90.00
#
_symmetry.space_group_name_H-M   'P 1'
#
loop_
_entity.id
_entity.type
_entity.pdbx_description
1 polymer ?
#
loop_
_entity_poly.entity_id
_entity_poly.type
_entity_poly.pdbx_seq_one_letter_code
_entity_poly.pdbx_strand_id
1 'polypeptide(L)'
;MSREDRGYFEEDVAPAPYVAMQRVAVRMLFDPAFVAAVYEDPKGALSGIDVPEGLVTQLVGNDRRLWGADHLRRSRALKVLLEEFKVSSTLALSLSRRLATLDGFFGSPHFHGAVQRRGYMALGFAEYLADDLAGRGEVAAHARAVLALEAAMARSRRMAREAARGRDPSTRAASEARGDRVVVAPGRVAVQVPGGTVATVQHVERWLFEASLVPALGLCEDAPRPEPLPPLAEDAECWLLEPADGGNVDVAALGTEWLPLVAACERPRTRADLDAVVGAGAWERAASLLSAGVLRRW
;
A
#
# COMPACT_ATOMS: atom_id res chain seq x y z
N MET A 1 13.80 -29.31 -10.41
CA MET A 1 13.42 -28.01 -9.82
C MET A 1 12.64 -28.29 -8.53
N SER A 2 13.33 -28.29 -7.39
CA SER A 2 12.71 -28.60 -6.10
C SER A 2 11.79 -27.46 -5.66
N ARG A 3 10.81 -27.81 -4.82
CA ARG A 3 9.73 -26.96 -4.32
C ARG A 3 10.21 -25.89 -3.31
N GLU A 4 11.52 -25.81 -3.07
CA GLU A 4 12.17 -25.03 -2.01
C GLU A 4 12.65 -23.64 -2.47
N ASP A 5 12.65 -23.36 -3.77
CA ASP A 5 13.14 -22.09 -4.34
C ASP A 5 12.08 -20.97 -4.37
N ARG A 6 11.06 -21.07 -3.51
CA ARG A 6 9.99 -20.07 -3.39
C ARG A 6 10.47 -18.91 -2.52
N GLY A 7 11.34 -18.09 -3.11
CA GLY A 7 11.87 -16.81 -2.61
C GLY A 7 11.33 -16.37 -1.25
N TYR A 8 12.09 -16.72 -0.23
CA TYR A 8 11.94 -16.25 1.14
C TYR A 8 11.86 -14.72 1.14
N PHE A 9 10.85 -14.21 1.84
CA PHE A 9 10.68 -12.80 2.19
C PHE A 9 11.15 -12.65 3.64
N GLU A 10 12.42 -12.95 3.89
CA GLU A 10 13.11 -12.40 5.04
C GLU A 10 13.52 -10.99 4.60
N GLU A 11 12.96 -9.97 5.23
CA GLU A 11 13.36 -8.57 4.96
C GLU A 11 14.85 -8.34 5.25
N ASP A 12 15.50 -9.28 5.97
CA ASP A 12 16.87 -9.20 6.46
C ASP A 12 17.88 -10.11 5.73
N VAL A 13 17.46 -10.98 4.80
CA VAL A 13 18.39 -11.81 4.01
C VAL A 13 18.55 -11.24 2.61
N ALA A 14 19.81 -11.01 2.22
CA ALA A 14 20.14 -10.52 0.89
C ALA A 14 19.53 -11.47 -0.17
N PRO A 15 18.76 -10.94 -1.13
CA PRO A 15 18.17 -11.77 -2.17
C PRO A 15 19.28 -12.42 -2.99
N ALA A 16 19.03 -13.64 -3.48
CA ALA A 16 19.96 -14.27 -4.43
C ALA A 16 20.27 -13.29 -5.59
N PRO A 17 21.51 -13.23 -6.09
CA PRO A 17 21.95 -12.23 -7.07
C PRO A 17 21.04 -12.09 -8.30
N TYR A 18 20.50 -13.20 -8.80
CA TYR A 18 19.58 -13.19 -9.94
C TYR A 18 18.24 -12.49 -9.61
N VAL A 19 17.75 -12.62 -8.38
CA VAL A 19 16.53 -11.94 -7.90
C VAL A 19 16.79 -10.44 -7.76
N ALA A 20 17.95 -10.06 -7.23
CA ALA A 20 18.37 -8.67 -7.17
C ALA A 20 18.40 -8.05 -8.57
N MET A 21 18.98 -8.76 -9.54
CA MET A 21 19.02 -8.33 -10.93
C MET A 21 17.62 -8.22 -11.57
N GLN A 22 16.72 -9.17 -11.32
CA GLN A 22 15.34 -9.08 -11.80
C GLN A 22 14.63 -7.82 -11.27
N ARG A 23 14.87 -7.44 -10.00
CA ARG A 23 14.31 -6.20 -9.42
C ARG A 23 14.88 -4.96 -10.09
N VAL A 24 16.17 -4.94 -10.40
CA VAL A 24 16.80 -3.86 -11.18
C VAL A 24 16.17 -3.75 -12.57
N ALA A 25 16.02 -4.87 -13.28
CA ALA A 25 15.39 -4.90 -14.60
C ALA A 25 13.95 -4.36 -14.56
N VAL A 26 13.15 -4.72 -13.55
CA VAL A 26 11.81 -4.16 -13.37
C VAL A 26 11.85 -2.65 -13.19
N ARG A 27 12.78 -2.11 -12.39
CA ARG A 27 12.92 -0.65 -12.25
C ARG A 27 13.24 0.03 -13.58
N MET A 28 14.14 -0.56 -14.37
CA MET A 28 14.52 -0.07 -15.70
C MET A 28 13.37 -0.09 -16.71
N LEU A 29 12.45 -1.06 -16.62
CA LEU A 29 11.25 -1.11 -17.47
C LEU A 29 10.26 0.03 -17.21
N PHE A 30 10.35 0.69 -16.06
CA PHE A 30 9.41 1.73 -15.63
C PHE A 30 10.05 3.11 -15.56
N ASP A 31 11.35 3.23 -15.31
CA ASP A 31 12.02 4.52 -15.13
C ASP A 31 13.14 4.75 -16.16
N PRO A 32 12.86 5.56 -17.22
CA PRO A 32 13.88 5.94 -18.21
C PRO A 32 15.07 6.72 -17.63
N ALA A 33 14.87 7.46 -16.53
CA ALA A 33 15.96 8.19 -15.89
C ALA A 33 16.91 7.21 -15.17
N PHE A 34 16.35 6.23 -14.46
CA PHE A 34 17.15 5.13 -13.90
C PHE A 34 17.86 4.31 -14.98
N VAL A 35 17.23 4.06 -16.14
CA VAL A 35 17.94 3.45 -17.29
C VAL A 35 19.14 4.29 -17.69
N ALA A 36 19.00 5.61 -17.83
CA ALA A 36 20.11 6.48 -18.17
C ALA A 36 21.26 6.35 -17.15
N ALA A 37 20.94 6.44 -15.87
CA ALA A 37 21.91 6.33 -14.79
C ALA A 37 22.65 4.98 -14.78
N VAL A 38 21.94 3.86 -14.99
CA VAL A 38 22.55 2.51 -15.02
C VAL A 38 23.50 2.33 -16.20
N TYR A 39 23.21 2.92 -17.37
CA TYR A 39 24.10 2.84 -18.53
C TYR A 39 25.29 3.79 -18.44
N GLU A 40 25.14 4.93 -17.76
CA GLU A 40 26.19 5.95 -17.61
C GLU A 40 27.19 5.58 -16.49
N ASP A 41 26.68 5.22 -15.31
CA ASP A 41 27.48 4.77 -14.17
C ASP A 41 26.77 3.60 -13.45
N PRO A 42 26.98 2.36 -13.93
CA PRO A 42 26.34 1.19 -13.34
C PRO A 42 26.69 1.00 -11.86
N LYS A 43 27.92 1.36 -11.46
CA LYS A 43 28.40 1.18 -10.09
C LYS A 43 27.72 2.16 -9.14
N GLY A 44 27.59 3.42 -9.54
CA GLY A 44 26.85 4.43 -8.78
C GLY A 44 25.36 4.13 -8.71
N ALA A 45 24.72 3.87 -9.86
CA ALA A 45 23.27 3.66 -9.95
C ALA A 45 22.79 2.40 -9.20
N LEU A 46 23.63 1.37 -9.09
CA LEU A 46 23.32 0.11 -8.39
C LEU A 46 23.94 0.02 -7.00
N SER A 47 24.46 1.14 -6.46
CA SER A 47 25.01 1.18 -5.11
C SER A 47 24.00 0.67 -4.07
N GLY A 48 24.47 -0.21 -3.17
CA GLY A 48 23.64 -0.86 -2.15
C GLY A 48 22.82 -2.06 -2.64
N ILE A 49 23.00 -2.49 -3.90
CA ILE A 49 22.38 -3.72 -4.43
C ILE A 49 23.49 -4.75 -4.68
N ASP A 50 23.38 -5.91 -4.03
CA ASP A 50 24.34 -7.01 -4.20
C ASP A 50 24.12 -7.71 -5.55
N VAL A 51 24.85 -7.23 -6.57
CA VAL A 51 24.82 -7.76 -7.94
C VAL A 51 26.25 -8.00 -8.42
N PRO A 52 26.63 -9.25 -8.74
CA PRO A 52 27.92 -9.57 -9.32
C PRO A 52 28.20 -8.78 -10.60
N GLU A 53 29.45 -8.35 -10.76
CA GLU A 53 29.91 -7.57 -11.91
C GLU A 53 29.57 -8.23 -13.26
N GLY A 54 29.67 -9.56 -13.36
CA GLY A 54 29.29 -10.29 -14.56
C GLY A 54 27.82 -10.11 -14.96
N LEU A 55 26.91 -10.04 -13.99
CA LEU A 55 25.50 -9.75 -14.27
C LEU A 55 25.30 -8.29 -14.67
N VAL A 56 26.01 -7.36 -14.03
CA VAL A 56 25.97 -5.93 -14.41
C VAL A 56 26.41 -5.74 -15.85
N THR A 57 27.52 -6.38 -16.27
CA THR A 57 28.00 -6.37 -17.66
C THR A 57 26.96 -6.93 -18.63
N GLN A 58 26.28 -8.02 -18.26
CA GLN A 58 25.19 -8.58 -19.06
C GLN A 58 24.01 -7.61 -19.17
N LEU A 59 23.63 -6.95 -18.06
CA LEU A 59 22.52 -6.00 -18.03
C LEU A 59 22.77 -4.83 -19.00
N VAL A 60 23.94 -4.19 -18.91
CA VAL A 60 24.29 -3.03 -19.74
C VAL A 60 24.69 -3.40 -21.17
N GLY A 61 25.00 -4.67 -21.43
CA GLY A 61 25.24 -5.19 -22.77
C GLY A 61 23.98 -5.30 -23.64
N ASN A 62 22.78 -5.18 -23.07
CA ASN A 62 21.53 -5.16 -23.82
C ASN A 62 21.35 -3.83 -24.58
N ASP A 63 20.63 -3.86 -25.71
CA ASP A 63 20.22 -2.63 -26.40
C ASP A 63 19.32 -1.80 -25.47
N ARG A 64 19.75 -0.57 -25.17
CA ARG A 64 19.05 0.38 -24.30
C ARG A 64 17.60 0.62 -24.72
N ARG A 65 17.27 0.51 -26.01
CA ARG A 65 15.91 0.71 -26.53
C ARG A 65 14.93 -0.36 -26.06
N LEU A 66 15.41 -1.55 -25.69
CA LEU A 66 14.56 -2.65 -25.22
C LEU A 66 13.81 -2.31 -23.94
N TRP A 67 14.41 -1.48 -23.06
CA TRP A 67 13.77 -1.05 -21.82
C TRP A 67 12.52 -0.18 -22.05
N GLY A 68 12.45 0.50 -23.20
CA GLY A 68 11.33 1.35 -23.60
C GLY A 68 10.45 0.75 -24.71
N ALA A 69 10.64 -0.53 -25.09
CA ALA A 69 9.91 -1.13 -26.21
C ALA A 69 8.38 -1.15 -26.00
N ASP A 70 7.94 -1.30 -24.75
CA ASP A 70 6.53 -1.23 -24.35
C ASP A 70 6.20 0.15 -23.75
N HIS A 71 5.94 1.13 -24.62
CA HIS A 71 5.68 2.52 -24.23
C HIS A 71 4.42 2.72 -23.36
N LEU A 72 3.47 1.77 -23.38
CA LEU A 72 2.21 1.86 -22.62
C LEU A 72 2.28 1.15 -21.26
N ARG A 73 3.42 0.56 -20.89
CA ARG A 73 3.59 -0.18 -19.63
C ARG A 73 3.24 0.66 -18.41
N ARG A 74 3.85 1.84 -18.29
CA ARG A 74 3.62 2.78 -17.18
C ARG A 74 2.16 3.20 -17.13
N SER A 75 1.57 3.55 -18.28
CA SER A 75 0.18 4.00 -18.35
C SER A 75 -0.81 2.89 -17.93
N ARG A 76 -0.59 1.63 -18.32
CA ARG A 76 -1.42 0.50 -17.87
C ARG A 76 -1.26 0.24 -16.37
N ALA A 77 -0.04 0.31 -15.85
CA ALA A 77 0.19 0.16 -14.42
C ALA A 77 -0.45 1.31 -13.62
N LEU A 78 -0.34 2.55 -14.12
CA LEU A 78 -0.98 3.71 -13.52
C LEU A 78 -2.49 3.53 -13.48
N LYS A 79 -3.10 3.09 -14.59
CA LYS A 79 -4.54 2.80 -14.64
C LYS A 79 -4.98 1.87 -13.51
N VAL A 80 -4.24 0.78 -13.28
CA VAL A 80 -4.54 -0.16 -12.17
C VAL A 80 -4.43 0.52 -10.80
N LEU A 81 -3.45 1.42 -10.61
CA LEU A 81 -3.32 2.20 -9.37
C LEU A 81 -4.47 3.21 -9.21
N LEU A 82 -4.91 3.84 -10.30
CA LEU A 82 -6.06 4.74 -10.29
C LEU A 82 -7.36 4.00 -9.96
N GLU A 83 -7.49 2.74 -10.37
CA GLU A 83 -8.65 1.91 -10.01
C GLU A 83 -8.60 1.49 -8.53
N GLU A 84 -7.41 1.23 -7.98
CA GLU A 84 -7.21 0.88 -6.57
C GLU A 84 -7.40 2.08 -5.61
N PHE A 85 -7.03 3.29 -6.05
CA PHE A 85 -7.08 4.55 -5.28
C PHE A 85 -7.92 5.61 -6.00
N LYS A 86 -9.15 5.23 -6.35
CA LYS A 86 -10.01 6.00 -7.25
C LYS A 86 -10.28 7.40 -6.73
N VAL A 87 -10.70 7.54 -5.47
CA VAL A 87 -11.08 8.84 -4.92
C VAL A 87 -9.84 9.66 -4.60
N SER A 88 -8.82 9.08 -3.98
CA SER A 88 -7.59 9.81 -3.65
C SER A 88 -6.88 10.34 -4.89
N SER A 89 -6.80 9.52 -5.95
CA SER A 89 -6.18 9.93 -7.22
C SER A 89 -6.99 11.03 -7.90
N THR A 90 -8.31 10.97 -7.85
CA THR A 90 -9.19 12.01 -8.37
C THR A 90 -8.96 13.35 -7.67
N LEU A 91 -8.92 13.33 -6.33
CA LEU A 91 -8.64 14.52 -5.53
C LEU A 91 -7.23 15.05 -5.80
N ALA A 92 -6.21 14.18 -5.82
CA ALA A 92 -4.84 14.58 -6.17
C ALA A 92 -4.72 15.21 -7.56
N LEU A 93 -5.46 14.70 -8.56
CA LEU A 93 -5.50 15.28 -9.91
C LEU A 93 -6.21 16.63 -9.94
N SER A 94 -7.30 16.80 -9.18
CA SER A 94 -7.99 18.08 -9.06
C SER A 94 -7.10 19.17 -8.46
N LEU A 95 -6.24 18.79 -7.50
CA LEU A 95 -5.29 19.70 -6.84
C LEU A 95 -4.06 20.01 -7.69
N SER A 96 -3.49 19.00 -8.34
CA SER A 96 -2.25 19.14 -9.13
C SER A 96 -2.49 19.63 -10.55
N ARG A 97 -3.68 19.38 -11.10
CA ARG A 97 -4.07 19.62 -12.50
C ARG A 97 -3.10 18.99 -13.50
N ARG A 98 -2.40 17.91 -13.11
CA ARG A 98 -1.36 17.25 -13.93
C ARG A 98 -1.34 15.74 -13.71
N LEU A 99 -1.60 14.97 -14.77
CA LEU A 99 -1.42 13.51 -14.72
C LEU A 99 0.04 13.12 -14.42
N ALA A 100 0.99 13.94 -14.87
CA ALA A 100 2.42 13.75 -14.61
C ALA A 100 2.76 13.70 -13.11
N THR A 101 1.94 14.31 -12.25
CA THR A 101 2.09 14.17 -10.80
C THR A 101 1.86 12.72 -10.36
N LEU A 102 0.86 12.01 -10.89
CA LEU A 102 0.66 10.60 -10.50
C LEU A 102 1.64 9.66 -11.21
N ASP A 103 1.95 9.92 -12.49
CA ASP A 103 2.93 9.12 -13.25
C ASP A 103 4.36 9.25 -12.70
N GLY A 104 4.67 10.37 -12.01
CA GLY A 104 5.92 10.59 -11.31
C GLY A 104 6.27 9.50 -10.29
N PHE A 105 5.28 8.75 -9.79
CA PHE A 105 5.49 7.59 -8.93
C PHE A 105 6.53 6.61 -9.48
N PHE A 106 6.54 6.31 -10.79
CA PHE A 106 7.42 5.29 -11.37
C PHE A 106 8.90 5.66 -11.39
N GLY A 107 9.23 6.96 -11.26
CA GLY A 107 10.60 7.43 -11.04
C GLY A 107 10.89 7.77 -9.57
N SER A 108 9.95 7.49 -8.66
CA SER A 108 10.07 7.89 -7.25
C SER A 108 10.83 6.84 -6.42
N PRO A 109 11.46 7.25 -5.29
CA PRO A 109 12.00 6.31 -4.31
C PRO A 109 10.98 5.29 -3.79
N HIS A 110 9.68 5.64 -3.74
CA HIS A 110 8.64 4.73 -3.27
C HIS A 110 8.42 3.56 -4.23
N PHE A 111 8.41 3.81 -5.54
CA PHE A 111 8.34 2.75 -6.54
C PHE A 111 9.58 1.86 -6.49
N HIS A 112 10.78 2.48 -6.49
CA HIS A 112 12.03 1.72 -6.42
C HIS A 112 12.11 0.90 -5.13
N GLY A 113 11.70 1.46 -4.00
CA GLY A 113 11.62 0.76 -2.72
C GLY A 113 10.63 -0.39 -2.74
N ALA A 114 9.44 -0.19 -3.32
CA ALA A 114 8.43 -1.24 -3.47
C ALA A 114 8.96 -2.40 -4.32
N VAL A 115 9.63 -2.13 -5.45
CA VAL A 115 10.24 -3.19 -6.27
C VAL A 115 11.38 -3.89 -5.53
N GLN A 116 12.28 -3.09 -4.92
CA GLN A 116 13.50 -3.62 -4.29
C GLN A 116 13.19 -4.46 -3.05
N ARG A 117 12.20 -4.08 -2.24
CA ARG A 117 11.73 -4.84 -1.07
C ARG A 117 10.67 -5.87 -1.41
N ARG A 118 10.32 -6.01 -2.70
CA ARG A 118 9.25 -6.91 -3.17
C ARG A 118 7.90 -6.59 -2.52
N GLY A 119 7.72 -5.31 -2.16
CA GLY A 119 6.52 -4.74 -1.58
C GLY A 119 5.42 -4.53 -2.61
N TYR A 120 4.29 -4.00 -2.13
CA TYR A 120 3.11 -3.80 -2.94
C TYR A 120 3.14 -2.44 -3.60
N MET A 121 3.10 -2.45 -4.93
CA MET A 121 3.10 -1.22 -5.72
C MET A 121 1.96 -0.28 -5.29
N ALA A 122 0.78 -0.82 -4.97
CA ALA A 122 -0.33 -0.04 -4.42
C ALA A 122 0.02 0.68 -3.12
N LEU A 123 0.67 0.00 -2.16
CA LEU A 123 1.07 0.65 -0.90
C LEU A 123 2.21 1.65 -1.11
N GLY A 124 3.17 1.34 -1.98
CA GLY A 124 4.20 2.31 -2.37
C GLY A 124 3.61 3.55 -3.05
N PHE A 125 2.57 3.38 -3.86
CA PHE A 125 1.84 4.50 -4.47
C PHE A 125 1.09 5.32 -3.41
N ALA A 126 0.49 4.66 -2.41
CA ALA A 126 -0.13 5.37 -1.30
C ALA A 126 0.87 6.20 -0.48
N GLU A 127 2.05 5.66 -0.19
CA GLU A 127 3.14 6.42 0.46
C GLU A 127 3.57 7.62 -0.39
N TYR A 128 3.74 7.42 -1.70
CA TYR A 128 4.07 8.50 -2.63
C TYR A 128 3.03 9.63 -2.63
N LEU A 129 1.74 9.28 -2.67
CA LEU A 129 0.67 10.27 -2.61
C LEU A 129 0.60 10.95 -1.24
N ALA A 130 0.86 10.23 -0.16
CA ALA A 130 0.86 10.83 1.18
C ALA A 130 1.92 11.94 1.28
N ASP A 131 3.11 11.70 0.75
CA ASP A 131 4.21 12.69 0.73
C ASP A 131 3.88 13.90 -0.18
N ASP A 132 3.32 13.67 -1.39
CA ASP A 132 2.88 14.78 -2.26
C ASP A 132 1.79 15.63 -1.60
N LEU A 133 0.81 14.99 -0.97
CA LEU A 133 -0.32 15.67 -0.33
C LEU A 133 0.08 16.38 0.97
N ALA A 134 1.06 15.85 1.71
CA ALA A 134 1.60 16.51 2.91
C ALA A 134 2.18 17.89 2.57
N GLY A 135 2.84 18.03 1.42
CA GLY A 135 3.38 19.30 0.94
C GLY A 135 2.33 20.37 0.57
N ARG A 136 1.03 20.02 0.56
CA ARG A 136 -0.07 20.89 0.11
C ARG A 136 -0.95 21.45 1.24
N GLY A 137 -0.65 21.12 2.50
CA GLY A 137 -1.31 21.69 3.68
C GLY A 137 -2.80 21.32 3.83
N GLU A 138 -3.61 22.30 4.25
CA GLU A 138 -5.04 22.10 4.54
C GLU A 138 -5.88 21.81 3.29
N VAL A 139 -5.50 22.35 2.13
CA VAL A 139 -6.22 22.14 0.86
C VAL A 139 -6.23 20.66 0.46
N ALA A 140 -5.28 19.87 0.96
CA ALA A 140 -5.19 18.44 0.74
C ALA A 140 -5.78 17.57 1.88
N ALA A 141 -6.48 18.16 2.86
CA ALA A 141 -7.01 17.42 4.01
C ALA A 141 -7.94 16.26 3.60
N HIS A 142 -8.91 16.51 2.72
CA HIS A 142 -9.80 15.48 2.17
C HIS A 142 -9.02 14.39 1.45
N ALA A 143 -8.07 14.76 0.59
CA ALA A 143 -7.28 13.79 -0.15
C ALA A 143 -6.46 12.88 0.77
N ARG A 144 -5.86 13.43 1.84
CA ARG A 144 -5.11 12.65 2.84
C ARG A 144 -6.01 11.72 3.64
N ALA A 145 -7.17 12.21 4.06
CA ALA A 145 -8.15 11.43 4.83
C ALA A 145 -8.66 10.23 4.02
N VAL A 146 -9.06 10.46 2.77
CA VAL A 146 -9.48 9.39 1.86
C VAL A 146 -8.33 8.42 1.56
N LEU A 147 -7.12 8.93 1.34
CA LEU A 147 -5.95 8.10 1.06
C LEU A 147 -5.64 7.14 2.20
N ALA A 148 -5.77 7.59 3.45
CA ALA A 148 -5.60 6.72 4.61
C ALA A 148 -6.60 5.54 4.60
N LEU A 149 -7.86 5.81 4.25
CA LEU A 149 -8.90 4.78 4.12
C LEU A 149 -8.64 3.82 2.96
N GLU A 150 -8.41 4.33 1.74
CA GLU A 150 -8.15 3.49 0.56
C GLU A 150 -6.86 2.66 0.72
N ALA A 151 -5.82 3.21 1.35
CA ALA A 151 -4.58 2.48 1.66
C ALA A 151 -4.80 1.36 2.68
N ALA A 152 -5.66 1.59 3.67
CA ALA A 152 -6.05 0.56 4.63
C ALA A 152 -6.87 -0.55 3.95
N MET A 153 -7.74 -0.22 2.97
CA MET A 153 -8.46 -1.21 2.16
C MET A 153 -7.50 -2.03 1.28
N ALA A 154 -6.55 -1.39 0.62
CA ALA A 154 -5.53 -2.07 -0.18
C ALA A 154 -4.67 -3.01 0.68
N ARG A 155 -4.31 -2.58 1.90
CA ARG A 155 -3.59 -3.40 2.89
C ARG A 155 -4.42 -4.60 3.32
N SER A 156 -5.71 -4.41 3.64
CA SER A 156 -6.66 -5.46 3.99
C SER A 156 -6.72 -6.56 2.93
N ARG A 157 -7.03 -6.19 1.67
CA ARG A 157 -7.05 -7.13 0.53
C ARG A 157 -5.75 -7.90 0.40
N ARG A 158 -4.64 -7.20 0.59
CA ARG A 158 -3.33 -7.79 0.36
C ARG A 158 -2.93 -8.78 1.45
N MET A 159 -3.16 -8.46 2.71
CA MET A 159 -2.91 -9.37 3.83
C MET A 159 -3.72 -10.65 3.70
N ALA A 160 -5.01 -10.54 3.34
CA ALA A 160 -5.87 -11.69 3.09
C ALA A 160 -5.34 -12.58 1.95
N ARG A 161 -4.96 -11.97 0.80
CA ARG A 161 -4.39 -12.70 -0.35
C ARG A 161 -3.09 -13.42 -0.01
N GLU A 162 -2.25 -12.83 0.84
CA GLU A 162 -0.99 -13.48 1.24
C GLU A 162 -1.21 -14.62 2.22
N ALA A 163 -2.11 -14.44 3.19
CA ALA A 163 -2.50 -15.52 4.10
C ALA A 163 -3.11 -16.71 3.34
N ALA A 164 -3.96 -16.45 2.34
CA ALA A 164 -4.51 -17.50 1.47
C ALA A 164 -3.43 -18.27 0.68
N ARG A 165 -2.25 -17.68 0.50
CA ARG A 165 -1.08 -18.32 -0.13
C ARG A 165 -0.12 -18.97 0.88
N GLY A 166 -0.50 -19.03 2.16
CA GLY A 166 0.35 -19.52 3.24
C GLY A 166 1.51 -18.57 3.59
N ARG A 167 1.39 -17.28 3.24
CA ARG A 167 2.43 -16.25 3.45
C ARG A 167 1.96 -15.20 4.44
N ASP A 168 1.41 -15.64 5.55
CA ASP A 168 1.01 -14.75 6.64
C ASP A 168 2.26 -14.34 7.44
N PRO A 169 2.62 -13.03 7.47
CA PRO A 169 3.80 -12.55 8.18
C PRO A 169 3.76 -12.91 9.67
N SER A 170 2.57 -12.94 10.27
CA SER A 170 2.47 -13.33 11.67
C SER A 170 2.89 -14.79 11.84
N THR A 171 2.53 -15.70 10.94
CA THR A 171 2.91 -17.14 11.07
C THR A 171 4.40 -17.45 10.84
N ARG A 172 5.21 -16.50 10.32
CA ARG A 172 6.62 -16.76 9.95
C ARG A 172 7.58 -16.84 11.14
N ALA A 173 7.24 -16.25 12.28
CA ALA A 173 8.16 -16.14 13.42
C ALA A 173 8.10 -17.32 14.43
N ALA A 174 7.61 -18.51 14.06
CA ALA A 174 7.33 -19.56 15.04
C ALA A 174 8.00 -20.91 14.76
N SER A 175 9.03 -21.25 15.55
CA SER A 175 9.29 -22.64 15.95
C SER A 175 8.92 -22.96 17.40
N GLU A 176 8.71 -22.02 18.34
CA GLU A 176 8.79 -22.42 19.78
C GLU A 176 7.69 -21.95 20.78
N ALA A 177 6.69 -21.13 20.43
CA ALA A 177 5.67 -20.72 21.44
C ALA A 177 4.25 -20.49 20.86
N ARG A 178 3.59 -21.56 20.38
CA ARG A 178 2.19 -21.51 19.92
C ARG A 178 1.21 -21.54 21.10
N GLY A 179 0.27 -20.58 21.19
CA GLY A 179 -0.93 -20.70 22.05
C GLY A 179 -1.22 -19.56 23.04
N ASP A 180 -0.21 -18.82 23.51
CA ASP A 180 -0.35 -17.77 24.54
C ASP A 180 -0.32 -16.34 23.98
N ARG A 181 -0.43 -16.20 22.66
CA ARG A 181 -0.38 -14.92 21.98
C ARG A 181 -1.62 -14.69 21.14
N VAL A 182 -1.99 -13.42 21.01
CA VAL A 182 -3.05 -12.96 20.10
C VAL A 182 -2.45 -12.03 19.05
N VAL A 183 -3.00 -12.09 17.85
CA VAL A 183 -2.65 -11.23 16.72
C VAL A 183 -3.90 -10.90 15.93
N VAL A 184 -3.91 -9.76 15.25
CA VAL A 184 -4.96 -9.41 14.29
C VAL A 184 -5.08 -10.49 13.22
N ALA A 185 -6.30 -10.90 12.91
CA ALA A 185 -6.56 -11.89 11.87
C ALA A 185 -6.17 -11.32 10.49
N PRO A 186 -5.61 -12.12 9.57
CA PRO A 186 -5.14 -11.60 8.29
C PRO A 186 -6.22 -10.88 7.50
N GLY A 187 -5.90 -9.67 7.02
CA GLY A 187 -6.83 -8.82 6.27
C GLY A 187 -7.71 -7.93 7.14
N ARG A 188 -7.79 -8.16 8.46
CA ARG A 188 -8.44 -7.21 9.36
C ARG A 188 -7.51 -6.01 9.56
N VAL A 189 -8.00 -4.81 9.27
CA VAL A 189 -7.22 -3.56 9.42
C VAL A 189 -8.11 -2.53 10.10
N ALA A 190 -7.68 -1.96 11.21
CA ALA A 190 -8.35 -0.80 11.78
C ALA A 190 -7.71 0.48 11.23
N VAL A 191 -8.53 1.48 10.94
CA VAL A 191 -8.07 2.79 10.50
C VAL A 191 -8.85 3.88 11.23
N GLN A 192 -8.14 4.95 11.60
CA GLN A 192 -8.72 6.16 12.14
C GLN A 192 -8.58 7.27 11.10
N VAL A 193 -9.67 7.94 10.78
CA VAL A 193 -9.72 9.04 9.81
C VAL A 193 -10.58 10.18 10.36
N PRO A 194 -10.41 11.43 9.89
CA PRO A 194 -11.31 12.52 10.24
C PRO A 194 -12.78 12.18 9.93
N GLY A 195 -13.71 12.69 10.74
CA GLY A 195 -15.14 12.53 10.47
C GLY A 195 -15.53 13.09 9.11
N GLY A 196 -16.48 12.45 8.43
CA GLY A 196 -16.88 12.83 7.07
C GLY A 196 -15.99 12.27 5.95
N THR A 197 -14.98 11.45 6.27
CA THR A 197 -14.13 10.79 5.26
C THR A 197 -14.95 9.84 4.37
N VAL A 198 -15.82 9.00 4.96
CA VAL A 198 -16.68 8.09 4.18
C VAL A 198 -17.68 8.87 3.33
N ALA A 199 -18.24 9.97 3.86
CA ALA A 199 -19.11 10.86 3.09
C ALA A 199 -18.39 11.47 1.89
N THR A 200 -17.11 11.84 2.07
CA THR A 200 -16.25 12.34 0.98
C THR A 200 -16.04 11.29 -0.10
N VAL A 201 -15.76 10.04 0.27
CA VAL A 201 -15.66 8.92 -0.67
C VAL A 201 -16.94 8.78 -1.49
N GLN A 202 -18.09 8.65 -0.81
CA GLN A 202 -19.38 8.48 -1.46
C GLN A 202 -19.73 9.64 -2.39
N HIS A 203 -19.40 10.88 -1.99
CA HIS A 203 -19.62 12.09 -2.77
C HIS A 203 -18.83 12.07 -4.08
N VAL A 204 -17.52 11.83 -4.01
CA VAL A 204 -16.66 11.80 -5.19
C VAL A 204 -16.97 10.61 -6.09
N GLU A 205 -17.28 9.45 -5.52
CA GLU A 205 -17.68 8.28 -6.31
C GLU A 205 -18.99 8.50 -7.06
N ARG A 206 -19.98 9.16 -6.44
CA ARG A 206 -21.23 9.54 -7.10
C ARG A 206 -20.96 10.47 -8.27
N TRP A 207 -20.17 11.53 -8.05
CA TRP A 207 -19.79 12.45 -9.13
C TRP A 207 -19.07 11.72 -10.27
N LEU A 208 -18.10 10.86 -9.96
CA LEU A 208 -17.41 10.06 -10.97
C LEU A 208 -18.40 9.15 -11.71
N PHE A 209 -19.33 8.50 -11.01
CA PHE A 209 -20.35 7.65 -11.61
C PHE A 209 -21.24 8.41 -12.60
N GLU A 210 -21.69 9.61 -12.21
CA GLU A 210 -22.55 10.45 -13.05
C GLU A 210 -21.81 11.02 -14.26
N ALA A 211 -20.50 11.26 -14.16
CA ALA A 211 -19.75 11.98 -15.17
C ALA A 211 -18.88 11.13 -16.12
N SER A 212 -18.12 10.13 -15.66
CA SER A 212 -17.23 9.34 -16.55
C SER A 212 -16.68 8.01 -16.04
N LEU A 213 -16.76 7.74 -14.73
CA LEU A 213 -16.11 6.66 -13.97
C LEU A 213 -14.57 6.70 -13.94
N VAL A 214 -13.92 7.69 -14.56
CA VAL A 214 -12.46 7.75 -14.69
C VAL A 214 -11.87 8.87 -13.82
N PRO A 215 -10.90 8.58 -12.93
CA PRO A 215 -10.25 9.61 -12.09
C PRO A 215 -9.62 10.78 -12.87
N ALA A 216 -9.17 10.52 -14.10
CA ALA A 216 -8.61 11.52 -14.99
C ALA A 216 -9.57 12.69 -15.32
N LEU A 217 -10.88 12.53 -15.08
CA LEU A 217 -11.86 13.61 -15.23
C LEU A 217 -11.52 14.83 -14.36
N GLY A 218 -10.84 14.65 -13.22
CA GLY A 218 -10.36 15.76 -12.39
C GLY A 218 -9.39 16.72 -13.10
N LEU A 219 -8.86 16.34 -14.27
CA LEU A 219 -8.00 17.17 -15.11
C LEU A 219 -8.78 18.05 -16.10
N CYS A 220 -9.98 17.64 -16.49
CA CYS A 220 -10.76 18.33 -17.51
C CYS A 220 -11.25 19.68 -16.96
N GLU A 221 -10.99 20.77 -17.68
CA GLU A 221 -11.45 22.11 -17.27
C GLU A 221 -12.93 22.33 -17.57
N ASP A 222 -13.40 21.66 -18.62
CA ASP A 222 -14.76 21.65 -19.16
C ASP A 222 -15.64 20.56 -18.55
N ALA A 223 -15.09 19.68 -17.71
CA ALA A 223 -15.88 18.70 -16.99
C ALA A 223 -16.77 19.36 -15.92
N PRO A 224 -17.97 18.80 -15.66
CA PRO A 224 -18.79 19.21 -14.53
C PRO A 224 -17.97 19.13 -13.24
N ARG A 225 -17.89 20.23 -12.50
CA ARG A 225 -17.19 20.23 -11.21
C ARG A 225 -18.02 19.50 -10.17
N PRO A 226 -17.41 18.73 -9.25
CA PRO A 226 -18.15 18.19 -8.13
C PRO A 226 -18.71 19.35 -7.31
N GLU A 227 -19.89 19.14 -6.71
CA GLU A 227 -20.36 19.98 -5.62
C GLU A 227 -19.28 20.09 -4.53
N PRO A 228 -19.28 21.17 -3.73
CA PRO A 228 -18.33 21.32 -2.62
C PRO A 228 -18.24 20.05 -1.78
N LEU A 229 -17.02 19.65 -1.43
CA LEU A 229 -16.79 18.44 -0.64
C LEU A 229 -17.49 18.56 0.72
N PRO A 230 -18.04 17.46 1.26
CA PRO A 230 -18.54 17.42 2.63
C PRO A 230 -17.46 17.91 3.62
N PRO A 231 -17.81 18.67 4.67
CA PRO A 231 -16.82 19.11 5.64
C PRO A 231 -16.18 17.92 6.36
N LEU A 232 -14.88 18.03 6.65
CA LEU A 232 -14.25 17.11 7.59
C LEU A 232 -14.51 17.60 9.01
N ALA A 233 -14.89 16.68 9.89
CA ALA A 233 -15.09 16.97 11.29
C ALA A 233 -13.79 16.76 12.10
N GLU A 234 -13.68 17.44 13.24
CA GLU A 234 -12.52 17.33 14.14
C GLU A 234 -12.50 15.99 14.89
N ASP A 235 -13.68 15.41 15.14
CA ASP A 235 -13.78 14.08 15.71
C ASP A 235 -13.35 13.02 14.69
N ALA A 236 -12.68 11.99 15.19
CA ALA A 236 -12.17 10.93 14.38
C ALA A 236 -13.16 9.76 14.31
N GLU A 237 -13.44 9.29 13.11
CA GLU A 237 -14.13 8.02 12.87
C GLU A 237 -13.12 6.87 12.89
N CYS A 238 -13.48 5.78 13.56
CA CYS A 238 -12.70 4.56 13.56
C CYS A 238 -13.44 3.49 12.78
N TRP A 239 -12.74 2.83 11.86
CA TRP A 239 -13.30 1.83 10.96
C TRP A 239 -12.50 0.54 11.04
N LEU A 240 -13.20 -0.59 11.06
CA LEU A 240 -12.64 -1.91 10.85
C LEU A 240 -12.87 -2.32 9.39
N LEU A 241 -11.78 -2.69 8.72
CA LEU A 241 -11.76 -3.17 7.35
C LEU A 241 -11.57 -4.67 7.31
N GLU A 242 -12.40 -5.31 6.50
CA GLU A 242 -12.60 -6.76 6.53
C GLU A 242 -12.61 -7.31 5.11
N PRO A 243 -11.79 -8.32 4.77
CA PRO A 243 -11.82 -8.89 3.43
C PRO A 243 -13.16 -9.59 3.20
N ALA A 244 -13.81 -9.25 2.09
CA ALA A 244 -15.05 -9.85 1.64
C ALA A 244 -14.84 -10.70 0.38
N ASP A 245 -15.87 -11.44 -0.01
CA ASP A 245 -15.84 -12.25 -1.23
C ASP A 245 -15.58 -11.39 -2.48
N GLY A 246 -14.99 -12.01 -3.50
CA GLY A 246 -14.67 -11.32 -4.76
C GLY A 246 -13.51 -10.31 -4.67
N GLY A 247 -12.84 -10.22 -3.53
CA GLY A 247 -11.73 -9.28 -3.32
C GLY A 247 -12.18 -7.88 -2.90
N ASN A 248 -13.44 -7.74 -2.49
CA ASN A 248 -13.97 -6.52 -1.87
C ASN A 248 -13.47 -6.39 -0.41
N VAL A 249 -13.74 -5.23 0.19
CA VAL A 249 -13.46 -4.95 1.60
C VAL A 249 -14.72 -4.35 2.22
N ASP A 250 -15.23 -5.01 3.25
CA ASP A 250 -16.31 -4.49 4.07
C ASP A 250 -15.74 -3.47 5.07
N VAL A 251 -16.52 -2.42 5.33
CA VAL A 251 -16.16 -1.31 6.22
C VAL A 251 -17.20 -1.25 7.33
N ALA A 252 -16.79 -1.56 8.56
CA ALA A 252 -17.66 -1.54 9.73
C ALA A 252 -17.17 -0.51 10.75
N ALA A 253 -18.12 0.20 11.38
CA ALA A 253 -17.77 1.16 12.43
C ALA A 253 -17.09 0.42 13.60
N LEU A 254 -15.97 0.96 14.07
CA LEU A 254 -15.22 0.45 15.20
C LEU A 254 -15.30 1.48 16.33
N GLY A 255 -15.72 1.06 17.53
CA GLY A 255 -15.67 1.95 18.69
C GLY A 255 -14.23 2.40 18.96
N THR A 256 -14.03 3.69 19.27
CA THR A 256 -12.70 4.27 19.50
C THR A 256 -11.91 3.55 20.60
N GLU A 257 -12.60 2.92 21.54
CA GLU A 257 -12.04 2.14 22.63
C GLU A 257 -11.36 0.84 22.18
N TRP A 258 -11.68 0.35 20.98
CA TRP A 258 -11.11 -0.88 20.40
C TRP A 258 -9.87 -0.61 19.55
N LEU A 259 -9.70 0.62 19.04
CA LEU A 259 -8.59 0.96 18.15
C LEU A 259 -7.20 0.68 18.77
N PRO A 260 -6.89 1.10 20.01
CA PRO A 260 -5.59 0.81 20.62
C PRO A 260 -5.32 -0.69 20.76
N LEU A 261 -6.37 -1.49 21.00
CA LEU A 261 -6.25 -2.93 21.15
C LEU A 261 -5.95 -3.62 19.81
N VAL A 262 -6.65 -3.24 18.74
CA VAL A 262 -6.38 -3.75 17.39
C VAL A 262 -4.97 -3.34 16.94
N ALA A 263 -4.59 -2.08 17.12
CA ALA A 263 -3.25 -1.58 16.78
C ALA A 263 -2.14 -2.31 17.54
N ALA A 264 -2.31 -2.54 18.85
CA ALA A 264 -1.34 -3.29 19.65
C ALA A 264 -1.14 -4.74 19.16
N CYS A 265 -2.20 -5.34 18.61
CA CYS A 265 -2.23 -6.71 18.11
C CYS A 265 -1.81 -6.85 16.64
N GLU A 266 -1.37 -5.79 15.95
CA GLU A 266 -0.77 -5.92 14.60
C GLU A 266 0.45 -6.84 14.58
N ARG A 267 1.06 -7.04 15.76
CA ARG A 267 2.11 -8.03 16.03
C ARG A 267 1.61 -9.02 17.09
N PRO A 268 2.11 -10.27 17.11
CA PRO A 268 1.73 -11.23 18.15
C PRO A 268 2.08 -10.72 19.56
N ARG A 269 1.07 -10.61 20.44
CA ARG A 269 1.21 -10.13 21.83
C ARG A 269 0.80 -11.17 22.84
N THR A 270 1.55 -11.30 23.93
CA THR A 270 1.13 -12.05 25.11
C THR A 270 0.14 -11.23 25.95
N ARG A 271 -0.46 -11.86 26.97
CA ARG A 271 -1.28 -11.17 27.97
C ARG A 271 -0.55 -9.99 28.64
N ALA A 272 0.66 -10.25 29.14
CA ALA A 272 1.46 -9.23 29.80
C ALA A 272 1.79 -8.06 28.85
N ASP A 273 2.10 -8.35 27.59
CA ASP A 273 2.36 -7.30 26.60
C ASP A 273 1.14 -6.42 26.35
N LEU A 274 -0.05 -7.03 26.25
CA LEU A 274 -1.29 -6.28 26.02
C LEU A 274 -1.67 -5.42 27.21
N ASP A 275 -1.62 -5.97 28.42
CA ASP A 275 -1.93 -5.19 29.62
C ASP A 275 -0.92 -4.04 29.82
N ALA A 276 0.35 -4.22 29.40
CA ALA A 276 1.35 -3.17 29.44
C ALA A 276 1.14 -2.05 28.40
N VAL A 277 0.74 -2.38 27.18
CA VAL A 277 0.60 -1.40 26.07
C VAL A 277 -0.77 -0.71 26.08
N VAL A 278 -1.84 -1.44 26.40
CA VAL A 278 -3.23 -0.99 26.28
C VAL A 278 -3.86 -0.69 27.65
N GLY A 279 -3.27 -1.22 28.72
CA GLY A 279 -3.75 -1.06 30.11
C GLY A 279 -4.41 -2.33 30.66
N ALA A 280 -4.56 -2.37 31.98
CA ALA A 280 -5.11 -3.54 32.69
C ALA A 280 -6.50 -3.94 32.17
N GLY A 281 -6.71 -5.24 31.99
CA GLY A 281 -7.97 -5.79 31.47
C GLY A 281 -8.04 -5.80 29.93
N ALA A 282 -6.94 -5.51 29.24
CA ALA A 282 -6.88 -5.54 27.78
C ALA A 282 -7.06 -6.96 27.24
N TRP A 283 -6.56 -7.97 27.95
CA TRP A 283 -6.72 -9.37 27.55
C TRP A 283 -8.17 -9.83 27.60
N GLU A 284 -8.92 -9.45 28.64
CA GLU A 284 -10.34 -9.75 28.77
C GLU A 284 -11.15 -9.07 27.65
N ARG A 285 -10.81 -7.83 27.29
CA ARG A 285 -11.41 -7.16 26.13
C ARG A 285 -11.05 -7.86 24.81
N ALA A 286 -9.82 -8.34 24.67
CA ALA A 286 -9.37 -9.07 23.48
C ALA A 286 -10.19 -10.35 23.24
N ALA A 287 -10.76 -10.96 24.28
CA ALA A 287 -11.68 -12.09 24.14
C ALA A 287 -12.90 -11.77 23.25
N SER A 288 -13.42 -10.54 23.34
CA SER A 288 -14.55 -10.10 22.48
C SER A 288 -14.13 -10.04 21.01
N LEU A 289 -12.92 -9.51 20.73
CA LEU A 289 -12.39 -9.45 19.37
C LEU A 289 -11.97 -10.83 18.82
N LEU A 290 -11.58 -11.76 19.68
CA LEU A 290 -11.35 -13.17 19.32
C LEU A 290 -12.68 -13.83 18.91
N SER A 291 -13.74 -13.64 19.69
CA SER A 291 -15.08 -14.17 19.37
C SER A 291 -15.64 -13.57 18.07
N ALA A 292 -15.35 -12.30 17.80
CA ALA A 292 -15.74 -11.62 16.56
C ALA A 292 -14.86 -12.00 15.35
N GLY A 293 -13.78 -12.77 15.53
CA GLY A 293 -12.87 -13.13 14.44
C GLY A 293 -12.03 -11.96 13.91
N VAL A 294 -11.89 -10.89 14.70
CA VAL A 294 -11.00 -9.75 14.43
C VAL A 294 -9.57 -10.09 14.86
N LEU A 295 -9.44 -10.73 16.02
CA LEU A 295 -8.20 -11.32 16.50
C LEU A 295 -8.24 -12.84 16.28
N ARG A 296 -7.05 -13.45 16.31
CA ARG A 296 -6.89 -14.91 16.39
C ARG A 296 -5.78 -15.25 17.38
N ARG A 297 -5.80 -16.50 17.85
CA ARG A 297 -4.66 -17.06 18.59
C ARG A 297 -3.50 -17.32 17.62
N TRP A 298 -2.30 -17.03 18.08
CA TRP A 298 -1.06 -17.14 17.34
C TRP A 298 -0.27 -18.40 17.72
#